data_AF-A0A1V5D5T3-F1
#
_entry.id   AF-A0A1V5D5T3-F1
#
_cell.length_a   1.000
_cell.length_b   1.000
_cell.length_c   1.000
_cell.angle_alpha   90.00
_cell.angle_beta   90.00
_cell.angle_gamma   90.00
#
_symmetry.space_group_name_H-M   'P 1'
#
loop_
_entity.id
_entity.type
_entity.pdbx_description
1 polymer ?
#
loop_
_entity_poly.entity_id
_entity_poly.type
_entity_poly.pdbx_seq_one_letter_code
_entity_poly.pdbx_strand_id
1 'polypeptide(L)' 'MENNRDAVAVWGECKTQLIVGFGGAIDINLLAVKMIMDLYKITNQQDCLWRVRVMSDEYLKIVAEKQKERDAKS' A
#
# COMPACT_ATOMS: atom_id res chain seq x y z
N MET A 1 -7.86 17.92 7.15
CA MET A 1 -8.70 16.70 7.04
C MET A 1 -8.70 16.12 5.62
N GLU A 2 -8.57 16.94 4.56
CA GLU A 2 -8.49 16.46 3.16
C GLU A 2 -7.31 15.50 2.88
N ASN A 3 -6.09 15.83 3.31
CA ASN A 3 -4.90 15.01 3.00
C ASN A 3 -4.98 13.55 3.47
N ASN A 4 -5.74 13.28 4.54
CA ASN A 4 -5.97 11.90 4.99
C ASN A 4 -6.96 11.15 4.10
N ARG A 5 -7.99 11.83 3.56
CA ARG A 5 -8.94 11.21 2.63
C ARG A 5 -8.26 10.84 1.33
N ASP A 6 -7.39 11.70 0.83
CA ASP A 6 -6.64 11.46 -0.40
C ASP A 6 -5.75 10.22 -0.28
N ALA A 7 -4.98 10.11 0.80
CA ALA A 7 -4.13 8.96 1.03
C ALA A 7 -4.95 7.66 1.14
N VAL A 8 -6.07 7.67 1.86
CA VAL A 8 -6.95 6.50 1.98
C VAL A 8 -7.56 6.11 0.63
N ALA A 9 -7.97 7.09 -0.18
CA ALA A 9 -8.51 6.84 -1.51
C ALA A 9 -7.43 6.23 -2.43
N VAL A 10 -6.23 6.83 -2.46
CA VAL A 10 -5.09 6.31 -3.23
C VAL A 10 -4.77 4.88 -2.79
N TRP A 11 -4.63 4.63 -1.49
CA TRP A 11 -4.38 3.29 -0.95
C TRP A 11 -5.48 2.30 -1.33
N GLY A 12 -6.75 2.70 -1.25
CA GLY A 12 -7.89 1.86 -1.62
C GLY A 12 -7.78 1.29 -3.03
N GLU A 13 -7.32 2.10 -3.98
CA GLU A 13 -7.16 1.71 -5.39
C GLU A 13 -5.92 0.83 -5.63
N CYS A 14 -4.83 1.05 -4.88
CA CYS A 14 -3.54 0.38 -5.16
C CYS A 14 -3.12 -0.69 -4.14
N LYS A 15 -3.90 -0.96 -3.08
CA LYS A 15 -3.56 -1.94 -2.03
C LYS A 15 -3.32 -3.38 -2.51
N THR A 16 -3.81 -3.73 -3.71
CA THR A 16 -3.60 -5.05 -4.32
C THR A 16 -2.43 -5.08 -5.30
N GLN A 17 -1.87 -3.91 -5.63
CA GLN A 17 -0.74 -3.76 -6.55
C GLN A 17 0.57 -3.87 -5.75
N LEU A 18 0.87 -5.08 -5.29
CA LEU A 18 2.03 -5.37 -4.46
C LEU A 18 3.19 -5.91 -5.29
N ILE A 19 4.41 -5.59 -4.88
CA ILE A 19 5.64 -6.22 -5.35
C ILE A 19 5.79 -7.53 -4.56
N VAL A 20 5.95 -8.64 -5.27
CA VAL A 20 6.07 -9.98 -4.68
C VAL A 20 7.49 -10.51 -4.89
N GLY A 21 8.09 -10.99 -3.81
CA GLY A 21 9.41 -11.63 -3.81
C GLY A 21 9.35 -13.07 -3.27
N PHE A 22 10.53 -13.68 -3.10
CA PHE A 22 10.64 -14.96 -2.40
C PHE A 22 10.15 -14.79 -0.96
N GLY A 23 9.06 -15.47 -0.60
CA GLY A 23 8.44 -15.38 0.72
C GLY A 23 7.22 -14.46 0.83
N GLY A 24 6.73 -13.88 -0.27
CA GLY A 24 5.45 -13.16 -0.31
C GLY A 24 5.56 -11.71 -0.76
N ALA A 25 4.55 -10.90 -0.41
CA ALA A 25 4.54 -9.47 -0.72
C ALA A 25 5.60 -8.72 0.10
N ILE A 26 6.42 -7.90 -0.55
CA ILE A 26 7.55 -7.18 0.06
C ILE A 26 7.37 -5.66 0.07
N ASP A 27 6.59 -5.10 -0.85
CA ASP A 27 6.36 -3.66 -0.96
C ASP A 27 5.11 -3.35 -1.80
N ILE A 28 4.66 -2.10 -1.81
CA ILE A 28 3.64 -1.57 -2.73
C ILE A 28 4.25 -1.08 -4.04
N ASN A 29 3.53 -1.24 -5.14
CA ASN A 29 3.96 -0.71 -6.42
C ASN A 29 3.84 0.84 -6.44
N LEU A 30 4.98 1.51 -6.25
CA LEU A 30 5.05 2.98 -6.23
C LEU A 30 4.60 3.63 -7.54
N LEU A 31 4.74 2.95 -8.68
CA LEU A 31 4.26 3.47 -9.96
C LEU A 31 2.72 3.50 -9.97
N ALA A 32 2.06 2.47 -9.43
CA ALA A 32 0.61 2.46 -9.28
C ALA A 32 0.15 3.60 -8.36
N VAL A 33 0.81 3.81 -7.23
CA VAL A 33 0.52 4.93 -6.31
C VAL A 33 0.63 6.27 -7.04
N LYS A 34 1.72 6.48 -7.79
CA LYS A 34 1.96 7.72 -8.54
C LYS A 34 0.87 7.96 -9.59
N MET A 35 0.48 6.95 -10.34
CA MET A 35 -0.57 7.05 -11.36
C MET A 35 -1.92 7.44 -10.76
N ILE A 36 -2.29 6.88 -9.59
CA ILE A 36 -3.54 7.23 -8.91
C ILE A 36 -3.49 8.65 -8.34
N MET A 37 -2.37 9.07 -7.75
CA MET A 37 -2.19 10.46 -7.30
C MET A 37 -2.33 11.46 -8.45
N ASP A 38 -1.79 11.13 -9.63
CA ASP A 38 -1.93 11.96 -10.84
C ASP A 38 -3.38 12.00 -11.34
N LEU A 39 -4.06 10.84 -11.36
CA LEU A 39 -5.47 10.73 -11.75
C LEU A 39 -6.38 11.58 -10.84
N TYR A 40 -6.14 11.57 -9.53
CA TYR A 40 -6.91 12.35 -8.55
C TYR A 40 -6.42 13.79 -8.39
N LYS A 41 -5.39 14.19 -9.15
CA LYS A 41 -4.81 15.54 -9.12
C LYS A 41 -4.36 15.97 -7.72
N ILE A 42 -3.80 15.03 -6.95
CA ILE A 42 -3.30 15.29 -5.61
C ILE A 42 -2.13 16.28 -5.69
N THR A 43 -2.27 17.43 -5.04
CA THR A 43 -1.26 18.50 -5.05
C THR A 43 -0.08 18.19 -4.15
N ASN A 44 -0.31 17.68 -2.94
CA ASN A 44 0.76 17.29 -2.02
C ASN A 44 1.08 15.80 -2.14
N GLN A 45 1.67 15.40 -3.27
CA GLN A 45 1.99 14.01 -3.55
C GLN A 45 3.00 13.41 -2.56
N GLN A 46 3.90 14.22 -2.01
CA GLN A 46 4.91 13.74 -1.07
C GLN A 46 4.29 13.33 0.28
N ASP A 47 3.42 14.16 0.86
CA ASP A 47 2.67 13.82 2.08
C ASP A 47 1.73 12.63 1.85
N CYS A 48 1.04 12.62 0.71
CA CYS A 48 0.15 11.51 0.33
C CYS A 48 0.92 10.19 0.21
N LEU A 49 2.05 10.19 -0.51
CA LEU A 49 2.91 9.03 -0.66
C LEU A 49 3.43 8.51 0.68
N TRP A 50 3.86 9.40 1.58
CA TRP A 50 4.31 9.02 2.92
C TRP A 50 3.19 8.30 3.69
N ARG A 51 1.97 8.85 3.69
CA ARG A 51 0.81 8.21 4.34
C ARG A 51 0.46 6.85 3.72
N VAL A 52 0.52 6.74 2.40
CA VAL A 52 0.28 5.47 1.68
C VAL A 52 1.34 4.42 2.05
N ARG A 53 2.62 4.81 2.17
CA ARG A 53 3.68 3.91 2.64
C ARG A 53 3.43 3.40 4.04
N VAL A 54 3.05 4.27 4.98
CA VAL A 54 2.70 3.86 6.35
C VAL A 54 1.57 2.83 6.35
N MET A 55 0.52 3.03 5.55
CA MET A 55 -0.57 2.05 5.43
C MET A 55 -0.11 0.73 4.79
N SER A 56 0.76 0.80 3.78
CA SER A 56 1.34 -0.38 3.14
C SER A 56 2.17 -1.20 4.13
N ASP A 57 3.03 -0.57 4.92
CA ASP A 57 3.88 -1.25 5.89
C ASP A 57 3.06 -2.03 6.92
N GLU A 58 2.00 -1.42 7.45
CA GLU A 58 1.09 -2.09 8.39
C GLU A 58 0.32 -3.23 7.72
N TYR A 59 -0.14 -3.04 6.49
CA TYR A 59 -0.82 -4.08 5.74
C TYR A 59 0.10 -5.29 5.46
N LEU A 60 1.34 -5.04 5.07
CA LEU A 60 2.32 -6.10 4.79
C LEU A 60 2.67 -6.91 6.03
N LYS A 61 2.75 -6.30 7.22
CA LYS A 61 2.91 -7.03 8.49
C LYS A 61 1.77 -8.01 8.72
N ILE A 62 0.52 -7.56 8.54
CA ILE A 62 -0.67 -8.41 8.69
C ILE A 62 -0.66 -9.56 7.68
N VAL A 63 -0.30 -9.29 6.43
CA VAL A 63 -0.20 -10.32 5.38
C VAL A 63 0.88 -11.35 5.73
N ALA A 64 2.04 -10.90 6.21
CA ALA A 64 3.13 -11.78 6.61
C ALA A 64 2.75 -12.69 7.81
N GLU A 65 2.06 -12.14 8.81
CA GLU A 65 1.55 -12.92 9.96
C GLU A 65 0.55 -13.99 9.50
N LYS A 66 -0.42 -13.61 8.66
CA LYS A 66 -1.40 -14.55 8.11
C LYS A 66 -0.75 -15.63 7.25
N GLN A 67 0.31 -15.30 6.50
CA GLN A 67 1.03 -16.29 5.70
C GLN A 67 1.73 -17.31 6.60
N LYS A 68 2.40 -16.88 7.67
CA LYS A 68 3.01 -17.78 8.67
C LYS A 68 1.98 -18.71 9.31
N GLU A 69 0.80 -18.19 9.67
CA GLU A 69 -0.28 -19.03 10.23
C GLU A 69 -0.80 -20.08 9.25
N ARG A 70 -0.86 -19.75 7.95
CA ARG A 70 -1.26 -20.69 6.90
C ARG A 70 -0.20 -21.78 6.71
N ASP A 71 1.06 -21.39 6.67
CA ASP A 71 2.18 -22.32 6.49
C ASP A 71 2.31 -23.28 7.69
N ALA A 72 2.02 -22.82 8.92
CA ALA A 72 2.04 -23.66 10.12
C ALA A 72 0.88 -24.68 10.20
N LYS A 73 -0.18 -24.50 9.41
CA LYS A 73 -1.34 -25.40 9.34
C LYS A 73 -1.26 -26.39 8.17
N SER A 74 -0.30 -26.21 7.27
CA SER A 74 -0.09 -27.06 6.10
C SER A 74 0.93 -28.16 6.37
#